data_AF-A0A7J8QG44-F1
#
_entry.id   AF-A0A7J8QG44-F1
#
_cell.length_a   1.000
_cell.length_b   1.000
_cell.length_c   1.000
_cell.angle_alpha   90.00
_cell.angle_beta   90.00
_cell.angle_gamma   90.00
#
_symmetry.space_group_name_H-M   'P 1'
#
loop_
_entity.id
_entity.type
_entity.pdbx_description
1 polymer ?
#
loop_
_entity_poly.entity_id
_entity_poly.type
_entity_poly.pdbx_seq_one_letter_code
_entity_poly.pdbx_strand_id
1 'polypeptide(L)'
;MWVCLRENCVIDDATGAEKMNYEDFCHIASVCTEQIGPKCRRFFSPSNFMKFEKDESGRIAILPFYLYVMRTVSLTQARIDMSELDEDSDGFLQPHEMEAYIRGLIPNLAQLRDMPAAFVQMYCRIAAHKFSFFCDPHRRGKACIKKVLLSNCLQELMELHQESEEEVTDTEQAENWFSLTSAQRICDMFLALDKDMNGTLSKQELKEYADGTLTEIFIERVFDEHVRRCKIGAGSNREMDFDSFLDFVLALENKDTPEGLTYLFRCLDLNGRGFLTTADIHSLFRDVHQKWIEGGNYELCIEDVRDEIWDMVKPADPLRITLADLLACKQGGTVASMLIDVRGFWAHDNRENLLQEEGEPEEES
;
A
#
# COMPACT_ATOMS: atom_id res chain seq x y z
N MET A 1 -18.68 -24.71 9.57
CA MET A 1 -17.95 -24.45 10.84
C MET A 1 -18.63 -23.39 11.67
N TRP A 2 -18.96 -22.23 11.11
CA TRP A 2 -19.69 -21.17 11.83
C TRP A 2 -20.97 -21.67 12.51
N VAL A 3 -21.81 -22.40 11.77
CA VAL A 3 -23.03 -23.04 12.30
C VAL A 3 -22.70 -23.95 13.49
N CYS A 4 -21.74 -24.85 13.35
CA CYS A 4 -21.32 -25.75 14.43
C CYS A 4 -20.83 -24.99 15.67
N LEU A 5 -20.14 -23.85 15.49
CA LEU A 5 -19.69 -23.02 16.61
C LEU A 5 -20.89 -22.37 17.31
N ARG A 6 -21.80 -21.74 16.57
CA ARG A 6 -22.96 -21.05 17.15
C ARG A 6 -23.92 -22.00 17.87
N GLU A 7 -24.20 -23.16 17.29
CA GLU A 7 -25.13 -24.15 17.87
C GLU A 7 -24.62 -24.79 19.16
N ASN A 8 -23.32 -24.71 19.45
CA ASN A 8 -22.68 -25.39 20.56
C ASN A 8 -21.91 -24.43 21.48
N CYS A 9 -22.14 -23.11 21.34
CA CYS A 9 -21.55 -22.09 22.21
C CYS A 9 -22.46 -21.77 23.41
N VAL A 10 -21.89 -21.09 24.40
CA VAL A 10 -22.60 -20.48 25.52
C VAL A 10 -22.76 -19.00 25.22
N ILE A 11 -23.99 -18.50 25.32
CA ILE A 11 -24.28 -17.07 25.23
C ILE A 11 -24.08 -16.47 26.62
N ASP A 12 -23.28 -15.43 26.71
CA ASP A 12 -23.05 -14.68 27.95
C ASP A 12 -24.26 -13.79 28.25
N ASP A 13 -25.01 -14.10 29.30
CA ASP A 13 -26.28 -13.41 29.63
C ASP A 13 -26.13 -11.90 29.87
N ALA A 14 -24.94 -11.43 30.26
CA ALA A 14 -24.70 -10.02 30.56
C ALA A 14 -24.32 -9.20 29.31
N THR A 15 -23.66 -9.84 28.34
CA THR A 15 -23.09 -9.16 27.16
C THR A 15 -23.70 -9.60 25.83
N GLY A 16 -24.47 -10.69 25.82
CA GLY A 16 -24.97 -11.33 24.59
C GLY A 16 -23.88 -12.02 23.77
N ALA A 17 -22.63 -12.05 24.26
CA ALA A 17 -21.51 -12.56 23.49
C ALA A 17 -21.52 -14.09 23.39
N GLU A 18 -21.32 -14.61 22.19
CA GLU A 18 -21.20 -16.05 21.92
C GLU A 18 -19.77 -16.53 22.28
N LYS A 19 -19.66 -17.40 23.28
CA LYS A 19 -18.38 -17.85 23.87
C LYS A 19 -18.32 -19.37 24.03
N MET A 20 -17.14 -19.92 24.20
CA MET A 20 -16.95 -21.35 24.49
C MET A 20 -15.81 -21.57 25.49
N ASN A 21 -16.00 -22.49 26.44
CA ASN A 21 -14.92 -22.98 27.31
C ASN A 21 -14.11 -24.09 26.60
N TYR A 22 -13.13 -24.68 27.30
CA TYR A 22 -12.29 -25.73 26.71
C TYR A 22 -13.01 -27.07 26.49
N GLU A 23 -14.01 -27.40 27.31
CA GLU A 23 -14.84 -28.60 27.13
C GLU A 23 -15.73 -28.46 25.89
N ASP A 24 -16.40 -27.31 25.76
CA ASP A 24 -17.18 -26.93 24.58
C ASP A 24 -16.30 -26.98 23.32
N PHE A 25 -15.09 -26.42 23.38
CA PHE A 25 -14.11 -26.45 22.29
C PHE A 25 -13.77 -27.87 21.84
N CYS A 26 -13.59 -28.79 22.80
CA CYS A 26 -13.32 -30.20 22.50
C CYS A 26 -14.56 -30.91 21.93
N HIS A 27 -15.76 -30.61 22.42
CA HIS A 27 -17.00 -31.15 21.89
C HIS A 27 -17.25 -30.68 20.45
N ILE A 28 -17.13 -29.38 20.20
CA ILE A 28 -17.26 -28.77 18.87
C ILE A 28 -16.25 -29.35 17.90
N ALA A 29 -15.02 -29.67 18.35
CA ALA A 29 -14.03 -30.34 17.54
C ALA A 29 -14.52 -31.68 16.99
N SER A 30 -15.18 -32.49 17.83
CA SER A 30 -15.79 -33.76 17.43
C SER A 30 -16.93 -33.55 16.44
N VAL A 31 -17.85 -32.61 16.73
CA VAL A 31 -18.98 -32.28 15.85
C VAL A 31 -18.49 -31.82 14.48
N CYS A 32 -17.51 -30.91 14.43
CA CYS A 32 -16.93 -30.43 13.18
C CYS A 32 -16.20 -31.55 12.42
N THR A 33 -15.54 -32.47 13.13
CA THR A 33 -14.85 -33.61 12.50
C THR A 33 -15.84 -34.55 11.83
N GLU A 34 -17.01 -34.78 12.45
CA GLU A 34 -18.07 -35.62 11.90
C GLU A 34 -18.81 -34.95 10.74
N GLN A 35 -19.20 -33.69 10.89
CA GLN A 35 -20.02 -32.98 9.90
C GLN A 35 -19.24 -32.41 8.72
N ILE A 36 -18.01 -31.94 8.93
CA ILE A 36 -17.19 -31.24 7.91
C ILE A 36 -16.04 -32.14 7.44
N GLY A 37 -15.41 -32.84 8.37
CA GLY A 37 -14.36 -33.82 8.09
C GLY A 37 -13.13 -33.71 8.99
N PRO A 38 -12.24 -34.71 8.94
CA PRO A 38 -11.13 -34.86 9.89
C PRO A 38 -10.09 -33.74 9.83
N LYS A 39 -10.01 -33.01 8.72
CA LYS A 39 -9.07 -31.87 8.55
C LYS A 39 -9.38 -30.72 9.51
N CYS A 40 -10.58 -30.62 10.07
CA CYS A 40 -10.94 -29.57 11.04
C CYS A 40 -10.23 -29.76 12.38
N ARG A 41 -9.91 -31.00 12.76
CA ARG A 41 -9.34 -31.32 14.07
C ARG A 41 -8.04 -30.58 14.38
N ARG A 42 -7.23 -30.26 13.36
CA ARG A 42 -5.98 -29.50 13.53
C ARG A 42 -6.17 -28.09 14.11
N PHE A 43 -7.35 -27.49 13.89
CA PHE A 43 -7.66 -26.16 14.44
C PHE A 43 -8.02 -26.23 15.92
N PHE A 44 -8.56 -27.36 16.38
CA PHE A 44 -9.00 -27.59 17.75
C PHE A 44 -7.91 -28.20 18.64
N SER A 45 -6.72 -27.58 18.66
CA SER A 45 -5.63 -27.98 19.57
C SER A 45 -5.61 -27.13 20.84
N PRO A 46 -5.11 -27.65 21.99
CA PRO A 46 -4.95 -26.86 23.21
C PRO A 46 -4.12 -25.59 22.97
N SER A 47 -3.05 -25.71 22.15
CA SER A 47 -2.19 -24.58 21.80
C SER A 47 -2.93 -23.49 21.02
N ASN A 48 -3.90 -23.84 20.19
CA ASN A 48 -4.73 -22.86 19.50
C ASN A 48 -5.74 -22.20 20.44
N PHE A 49 -6.40 -22.97 21.31
CA PHE A 49 -7.29 -22.40 22.34
C PHE A 49 -6.56 -21.36 23.20
N MET A 50 -5.31 -21.65 23.54
CA MET A 50 -4.49 -20.75 24.35
C MET A 50 -4.07 -19.44 23.65
N LYS A 51 -4.24 -19.29 22.33
CA LYS A 51 -3.93 -18.05 21.61
C LYS A 51 -4.92 -16.92 21.85
N PHE A 52 -6.16 -17.25 22.23
CA PHE A 52 -7.24 -16.29 22.37
C PHE A 52 -7.29 -15.74 23.79
N GLU A 53 -7.75 -14.51 23.93
CA GLU A 53 -8.04 -13.91 25.23
C GLU A 53 -9.17 -14.70 25.91
N LYS A 54 -9.02 -14.95 27.22
CA LYS A 54 -10.03 -15.65 28.02
C LYS A 54 -10.66 -14.66 28.97
N ASP A 55 -11.97 -14.81 29.17
CA ASP A 55 -12.64 -14.13 30.28
C ASP A 55 -12.33 -14.77 31.64
N GLU A 56 -12.88 -14.20 32.72
CA GLU A 56 -12.70 -14.68 34.09
C GLU A 56 -13.14 -16.15 34.29
N SER A 57 -14.02 -16.65 33.42
CA SER A 57 -14.50 -18.03 33.42
C SER A 57 -13.68 -18.95 32.51
N GLY A 58 -12.59 -18.47 31.93
CA GLY A 58 -11.73 -19.25 31.03
C GLY A 58 -12.32 -19.47 29.64
N ARG A 59 -13.31 -18.67 29.22
CA ARG A 59 -14.00 -18.82 27.92
C ARG A 59 -13.40 -17.89 26.87
N ILE A 60 -13.42 -18.33 25.61
CA ILE A 60 -13.00 -17.52 24.46
C ILE A 60 -14.21 -17.16 23.59
N ALA A 61 -14.19 -15.99 22.95
CA ALA A 61 -15.22 -15.62 21.98
C ALA A 61 -15.13 -16.47 20.70
N ILE A 62 -16.27 -16.93 20.18
CA ILE A 62 -16.28 -17.85 19.03
C ILE A 62 -15.95 -17.16 17.69
N LEU A 63 -16.30 -15.87 17.54
CA LEU A 63 -16.07 -15.12 16.31
C LEU A 63 -14.57 -14.93 16.02
N PRO A 64 -13.72 -14.45 16.95
CA PRO A 64 -12.27 -14.40 16.75
C PRO A 64 -11.66 -15.76 16.39
N PHE A 65 -12.14 -16.84 17.03
CA PHE A 65 -11.69 -18.20 16.69
C PHE A 65 -12.09 -18.61 15.28
N TYR A 66 -13.34 -18.37 14.88
CA TYR A 66 -13.81 -18.64 13.53
C TYR A 66 -12.98 -17.90 12.47
N LEU A 67 -12.77 -16.59 12.67
CA LEU A 67 -11.95 -15.76 11.78
C LEU A 67 -10.50 -16.26 11.70
N TYR A 68 -9.92 -16.71 12.82
CA TYR A 68 -8.60 -17.35 12.81
C TYR A 68 -8.56 -18.60 11.94
N VAL A 69 -9.57 -19.48 12.03
CA VAL A 69 -9.64 -20.69 11.19
C VAL A 69 -9.79 -20.31 9.72
N MET A 70 -10.72 -19.41 9.39
CA MET A 70 -10.95 -18.94 8.03
C MET A 70 -9.68 -18.33 7.42
N ARG A 71 -9.01 -17.43 8.14
CA ARG A 71 -7.74 -16.83 7.71
C ARG A 71 -6.65 -17.89 7.51
N THR A 72 -6.55 -18.87 8.40
CA THR A 72 -5.55 -19.95 8.27
C THR A 72 -5.81 -20.82 7.05
N VAL A 73 -7.07 -21.16 6.77
CA VAL A 73 -7.46 -21.92 5.58
C VAL A 73 -7.20 -21.11 4.31
N SER A 74 -7.64 -19.85 4.27
CA SER A 74 -7.43 -18.93 3.14
C SER A 74 -5.95 -18.76 2.81
N LEU A 75 -5.09 -18.47 3.80
CA LEU A 75 -3.64 -18.35 3.59
C LEU A 75 -2.99 -19.68 3.15
N THR A 76 -3.52 -20.81 3.62
CA THR A 76 -3.03 -22.12 3.17
C THR A 76 -3.41 -22.37 1.71
N GLN A 77 -4.63 -22.01 1.32
CA GLN A 77 -5.10 -22.15 -0.06
C GLN A 77 -4.33 -21.22 -0.99
N ALA A 78 -4.21 -19.93 -0.64
CA ALA A 78 -3.40 -18.96 -1.38
C ALA A 78 -1.96 -19.44 -1.59
N ARG A 79 -1.35 -20.05 -0.56
CA ARG A 79 -0.01 -20.65 -0.68
C ARG A 79 0.02 -21.80 -1.69
N ILE A 80 -0.97 -22.68 -1.68
CA ILE A 80 -1.06 -23.80 -2.62
C ILE A 80 -1.22 -23.25 -4.03
N ASP A 81 -2.18 -22.34 -4.24
CA ASP A 81 -2.48 -21.76 -5.56
C ASP A 81 -1.27 -21.04 -6.15
N MET A 82 -0.56 -20.24 -5.35
CA MET A 82 0.68 -19.59 -5.79
C MET A 82 1.78 -20.61 -6.11
N SER A 83 1.93 -21.66 -5.31
CA SER A 83 2.93 -22.71 -5.56
C SER A 83 2.60 -23.58 -6.77
N GLU A 84 1.34 -23.67 -7.20
CA GLU A 84 0.96 -24.34 -8.45
C GLU A 84 1.32 -23.50 -9.69
N LEU A 85 1.41 -22.17 -9.52
CA LEU A 85 1.77 -21.21 -10.58
C LEU A 85 3.28 -20.93 -10.65
N ASP A 86 4.05 -21.30 -9.63
CA ASP A 86 5.52 -21.21 -9.57
C ASP A 86 6.14 -22.28 -10.48
N GLU A 87 6.42 -21.92 -11.75
CA GLU A 87 6.81 -22.87 -12.79
C GLU A 87 8.16 -23.56 -12.53
N ASP A 88 9.10 -22.86 -11.87
CA ASP A 88 10.44 -23.38 -11.55
C ASP A 88 10.57 -23.90 -10.10
N SER A 89 9.50 -23.78 -9.30
CA SER A 89 9.41 -24.22 -7.91
C SER A 89 10.47 -23.61 -7.00
N ASP A 90 10.91 -22.38 -7.29
CA ASP A 90 11.93 -21.68 -6.53
C ASP A 90 11.38 -20.92 -5.30
N GLY A 91 10.06 -20.88 -5.14
CA GLY A 91 9.35 -20.20 -4.06
C GLY A 91 9.11 -18.71 -4.31
N PHE A 92 9.29 -18.24 -5.54
CA PHE A 92 9.03 -16.89 -5.99
C PHE A 92 8.01 -16.88 -7.14
N LEU A 93 7.35 -15.75 -7.32
CA LEU A 93 6.45 -15.48 -8.43
C LEU A 93 7.06 -14.42 -9.33
N GLN A 94 7.16 -14.73 -10.60
CA GLN A 94 7.41 -13.79 -11.69
C GLN A 94 6.16 -12.91 -11.91
N PRO A 95 6.29 -11.76 -12.60
CA PRO A 95 5.14 -10.87 -12.83
C PRO A 95 3.96 -11.56 -13.53
N HIS A 96 4.22 -12.39 -14.54
CA HIS A 96 3.17 -13.10 -15.28
C HIS A 96 2.48 -14.20 -14.45
N GLU A 97 3.19 -14.85 -13.53
CA GLU A 97 2.62 -15.83 -12.59
C GLU A 97 1.74 -15.12 -11.55
N MET A 98 2.16 -13.95 -11.07
CA MET A 98 1.34 -13.11 -10.20
C MET A 98 0.06 -12.62 -10.91
N GLU A 99 0.16 -12.19 -12.17
CA GLU A 99 -1.01 -11.84 -12.98
C GLU A 99 -1.96 -13.04 -13.14
N ALA A 100 -1.42 -14.24 -13.36
CA ALA A 100 -2.22 -15.46 -13.46
C ALA A 100 -2.94 -15.79 -12.15
N TYR A 101 -2.25 -15.63 -11.01
CA TYR A 101 -2.83 -15.81 -9.68
C TYR A 101 -4.00 -14.83 -9.46
N ILE A 102 -3.78 -13.54 -9.70
CA ILE A 102 -4.81 -12.50 -9.54
C ILE A 102 -5.99 -12.77 -10.47
N ARG A 103 -5.74 -13.13 -11.73
CA ARG A 103 -6.80 -13.47 -12.69
C ARG A 103 -7.66 -14.63 -12.22
N GLY A 104 -7.06 -15.64 -11.59
CA GLY A 104 -7.76 -16.79 -11.01
C GLY A 104 -8.64 -16.41 -9.80
N LEU A 105 -8.30 -15.34 -9.09
CA LEU A 105 -9.07 -14.85 -7.94
C LEU A 105 -10.29 -14.02 -8.34
N ILE A 106 -10.21 -13.23 -9.42
CA ILE A 106 -11.27 -12.28 -9.85
C ILE A 106 -12.70 -12.85 -9.76
N PRO A 107 -13.01 -14.09 -10.21
CA PRO A 107 -14.37 -14.63 -10.14
C PRO A 107 -14.94 -14.76 -8.72
N ASN A 108 -14.07 -14.82 -7.71
CA ASN A 108 -14.43 -14.94 -6.30
C ASN A 108 -14.38 -13.59 -5.55
N LEU A 109 -13.90 -12.52 -6.19
CA LEU A 109 -13.84 -11.17 -5.63
C LEU A 109 -15.11 -10.43 -6.05
N ALA A 110 -16.04 -10.25 -5.11
CA ALA A 110 -17.37 -9.69 -5.37
C ALA A 110 -17.29 -8.35 -6.11
N GLN A 111 -16.40 -7.46 -5.69
CA GLN A 111 -16.21 -6.12 -6.26
C GLN A 111 -15.55 -6.12 -7.66
N LEU A 112 -15.02 -7.25 -8.13
CA LEU A 112 -14.35 -7.35 -9.43
C LEU A 112 -15.08 -8.27 -10.41
N ARG A 113 -16.14 -8.95 -9.98
CA ARG A 113 -16.82 -9.98 -10.76
C ARG A 113 -17.41 -9.44 -12.06
N ASP A 114 -17.91 -8.21 -12.04
CA ASP A 114 -18.60 -7.57 -13.17
C ASP A 114 -17.65 -6.70 -14.03
N MET A 115 -16.33 -6.85 -13.84
CA MET A 115 -15.31 -6.15 -14.62
C MET A 115 -15.40 -6.49 -16.12
N PRO A 116 -15.31 -5.50 -17.03
CA PRO A 116 -15.28 -5.76 -18.46
C PRO A 116 -14.11 -6.67 -18.86
N ALA A 117 -14.39 -7.72 -19.63
CA ALA A 117 -13.39 -8.71 -20.04
C ALA A 117 -12.16 -8.10 -20.75
N ALA A 118 -12.35 -7.00 -21.50
CA ALA A 118 -11.27 -6.28 -22.16
C ALA A 118 -10.30 -5.61 -21.18
N PHE A 119 -10.73 -5.29 -19.96
CA PHE A 119 -9.93 -4.62 -18.94
C PHE A 119 -9.19 -5.58 -18.01
N VAL A 120 -9.62 -6.84 -17.90
CA VAL A 120 -9.05 -7.86 -16.99
C VAL A 120 -7.53 -7.96 -17.09
N GLN A 121 -6.98 -7.94 -18.30
CA GLN A 121 -5.53 -8.01 -18.50
C GLN A 121 -4.81 -6.78 -17.92
N MET A 122 -5.37 -5.58 -18.13
CA MET A 122 -4.80 -4.34 -17.60
C MET A 122 -4.89 -4.32 -16.07
N TYR A 123 -6.04 -4.71 -15.52
CA TYR A 123 -6.23 -4.82 -14.08
C TYR A 123 -5.20 -5.76 -13.43
N CYS A 124 -5.02 -6.96 -14.00
CA CYS A 124 -4.06 -7.93 -13.49
C CYS A 124 -2.63 -7.37 -13.50
N ARG A 125 -2.25 -6.65 -14.56
CA ARG A 125 -0.95 -5.97 -14.65
C ARG A 125 -0.76 -4.93 -13.55
N ILE A 126 -1.74 -4.05 -13.34
CA ILE A 126 -1.70 -3.01 -12.29
C ILE A 126 -1.58 -3.64 -10.90
N ALA A 127 -2.44 -4.62 -10.60
CA ALA A 127 -2.46 -5.30 -9.32
C ALA A 127 -1.16 -6.08 -9.06
N ALA A 128 -0.64 -6.81 -10.05
CA ALA A 128 0.64 -7.52 -9.96
C ALA A 128 1.82 -6.53 -9.78
N HIS A 129 1.74 -5.35 -10.36
CA HIS A 129 2.76 -4.31 -10.21
C HIS A 129 2.83 -3.80 -8.76
N LYS A 130 1.68 -3.61 -8.08
CA LYS A 130 1.66 -3.27 -6.65
C LYS A 130 2.33 -4.36 -5.80
N PHE A 131 2.06 -5.64 -6.07
CA PHE A 131 2.79 -6.72 -5.37
C PHE A 131 4.29 -6.65 -5.64
N SER A 132 4.71 -6.38 -6.86
CA SER A 132 6.12 -6.26 -7.22
C SER A 132 6.81 -5.10 -6.48
N PHE A 133 6.12 -3.97 -6.34
CA PHE A 133 6.60 -2.80 -5.61
C PHE A 133 6.91 -3.12 -4.13
N PHE A 134 5.98 -3.79 -3.43
CA PHE A 134 6.10 -4.05 -1.99
C PHE A 134 6.80 -5.38 -1.64
N CYS A 135 6.68 -6.41 -2.48
CA CYS A 135 7.20 -7.75 -2.17
C CYS A 135 8.58 -8.02 -2.81
N ASP A 136 9.08 -7.12 -3.66
CA ASP A 136 10.42 -7.17 -4.23
C ASP A 136 11.20 -5.84 -4.04
N PRO A 137 11.52 -5.46 -2.78
CA PRO A 137 12.20 -4.20 -2.48
C PRO A 137 13.60 -4.08 -3.09
N HIS A 138 14.20 -5.21 -3.51
CA HIS A 138 15.51 -5.23 -4.16
C HIS A 138 15.42 -5.27 -5.69
N ARG A 139 14.22 -5.18 -6.27
CA ARG A 139 13.96 -5.14 -7.71
C ARG A 139 14.65 -6.27 -8.48
N ARG A 140 14.57 -7.50 -7.94
CA ARG A 140 15.08 -8.72 -8.57
C ARG A 140 14.18 -9.26 -9.68
N GLY A 141 13.00 -8.68 -9.84
CA GLY A 141 11.98 -9.08 -10.82
C GLY A 141 11.11 -10.24 -10.36
N LYS A 142 11.10 -10.57 -9.06
CA LYS A 142 10.30 -11.69 -8.53
C LYS A 142 9.91 -11.52 -7.06
N ALA A 143 8.68 -11.90 -6.73
CA ALA A 143 8.10 -11.75 -5.40
C ALA A 143 8.16 -13.08 -4.63
N CYS A 144 8.74 -13.08 -3.42
CA CYS A 144 8.76 -14.30 -2.60
C CYS A 144 7.35 -14.64 -2.09
N ILE A 145 6.86 -15.86 -2.35
CA ILE A 145 5.50 -16.29 -1.96
C ILE A 145 5.27 -16.07 -0.45
N LYS A 146 6.26 -16.40 0.39
CA LYS A 146 6.17 -16.16 1.84
C LYS A 146 5.98 -14.69 2.19
N LYS A 147 6.62 -13.77 1.46
CA LYS A 147 6.44 -12.32 1.68
C LYS A 147 5.06 -11.87 1.21
N VAL A 148 4.59 -12.36 0.07
CA VAL A 148 3.23 -12.07 -0.44
C VAL A 148 2.17 -12.50 0.57
N LEU A 149 2.27 -13.70 1.14
CA LEU A 149 1.33 -14.20 2.15
C LEU A 149 1.30 -13.39 3.46
N LEU A 150 2.34 -12.59 3.72
CA LEU A 150 2.48 -11.77 4.92
C LEU A 150 2.30 -10.28 4.62
N SER A 151 2.02 -9.90 3.37
CA SER A 151 1.93 -8.49 2.97
C SER A 151 0.54 -7.92 3.21
N ASN A 152 0.48 -6.62 3.47
CA ASN A 152 -0.78 -5.88 3.48
C ASN A 152 -1.44 -5.91 2.10
N CYS A 153 -0.66 -6.01 1.01
CA CYS A 153 -1.21 -6.13 -0.35
C CYS A 153 -2.15 -7.33 -0.50
N LEU A 154 -1.80 -8.50 0.05
CA LEU A 154 -2.70 -9.65 -0.01
C LEU A 154 -3.94 -9.40 0.84
N GLN A 155 -3.81 -8.76 2.00
CA GLN A 155 -4.95 -8.42 2.84
C GLN A 155 -5.93 -7.50 2.09
N GLU A 156 -5.44 -6.39 1.55
CA GLU A 156 -6.24 -5.42 0.78
C GLU A 156 -6.92 -6.06 -0.44
N LEU A 157 -6.23 -6.95 -1.16
CA LEU A 157 -6.83 -7.70 -2.27
C LEU A 157 -7.95 -8.63 -1.77
N MET A 158 -7.75 -9.29 -0.63
CA MET A 158 -8.75 -10.20 -0.06
C MET A 158 -9.97 -9.46 0.52
N GLU A 159 -9.83 -8.19 0.91
CA GLU A 159 -10.95 -7.35 1.37
C GLU A 159 -12.02 -7.16 0.28
N LEU A 160 -11.65 -7.30 -1.00
CA LEU A 160 -12.59 -7.27 -2.14
C LEU A 160 -13.54 -8.48 -2.21
N HIS A 161 -13.40 -9.48 -1.32
CA HIS A 161 -14.38 -10.56 -1.15
C HIS A 161 -15.68 -10.10 -0.48
N GLN A 162 -15.70 -8.94 0.19
CA GLN A 162 -16.88 -8.48 0.92
C GLN A 162 -18.08 -8.31 -0.04
N GLU A 163 -19.21 -8.94 0.31
CA GLU A 163 -20.28 -9.33 -0.61
C GLU A 163 -21.23 -8.19 -1.06
N SER A 164 -21.17 -7.01 -0.45
CA SER A 164 -22.10 -5.91 -0.73
C SER A 164 -21.38 -4.64 -1.18
N GLU A 165 -21.43 -4.37 -2.48
CA GLU A 165 -21.22 -3.04 -3.08
C GLU A 165 -22.07 -1.96 -2.38
N GLU A 166 -23.22 -2.34 -1.80
CA GLU A 166 -24.15 -1.47 -1.08
C GLU A 166 -23.65 -1.05 0.33
N GLU A 167 -22.70 -1.77 0.93
CA GLU A 167 -22.16 -1.47 2.26
C GLU A 167 -20.79 -0.77 2.22
N VAL A 168 -20.15 -0.70 1.04
CA VAL A 168 -18.85 -0.05 0.86
C VAL A 168 -19.08 1.30 0.19
N THR A 169 -18.73 2.37 0.88
CA THR A 169 -18.85 3.73 0.34
C THR A 169 -17.88 3.95 -0.83
N ASP A 170 -18.21 4.86 -1.75
CA ASP A 170 -17.30 5.27 -2.84
C ASP A 170 -15.93 5.71 -2.31
N THR A 171 -15.89 6.28 -1.09
CA THR A 171 -14.67 6.67 -0.38
C THR A 171 -13.81 5.47 -0.02
N GLU A 172 -14.38 4.43 0.60
CA GLU A 172 -13.64 3.21 0.96
C GLU A 172 -13.13 2.46 -0.29
N GLN A 173 -13.88 2.49 -1.39
CA GLN A 173 -13.41 1.93 -2.66
C GLN A 173 -12.23 2.71 -3.24
N ALA A 174 -12.22 4.05 -3.09
CA ALA A 174 -11.13 4.90 -3.55
C ALA A 174 -9.85 4.72 -2.70
N GLU A 175 -9.97 4.29 -1.44
CA GLU A 175 -8.83 4.01 -0.57
C GLU A 175 -8.13 2.68 -0.92
N ASN A 176 -8.89 1.65 -1.35
CA ASN A 176 -8.29 0.38 -1.72
C ASN A 176 -7.72 0.41 -3.15
N TRP A 177 -6.39 0.31 -3.27
CA TRP A 177 -5.70 0.30 -4.57
C TRP A 177 -6.08 -0.85 -5.51
N PHE A 178 -6.55 -1.96 -4.96
CA PHE A 178 -6.98 -3.12 -5.74
C PHE A 178 -8.42 -3.00 -6.23
N SER A 179 -9.17 -1.96 -5.84
CA SER A 179 -10.51 -1.73 -6.37
C SER A 179 -10.48 -1.47 -7.88
N LEU A 180 -11.59 -1.77 -8.55
CA LEU A 180 -11.75 -1.47 -9.97
C LEU A 180 -11.64 0.04 -10.23
N THR A 181 -12.24 0.84 -9.35
CA THR A 181 -12.21 2.31 -9.39
C THR A 181 -10.78 2.85 -9.33
N SER A 182 -9.95 2.34 -8.41
CA SER A 182 -8.54 2.72 -8.32
C SER A 182 -7.76 2.36 -9.58
N ALA A 183 -7.95 1.15 -10.11
CA ALA A 183 -7.29 0.71 -11.34
C ALA A 183 -7.68 1.59 -12.56
N GLN A 184 -8.95 1.95 -12.69
CA GLN A 184 -9.44 2.84 -13.74
C GLN A 184 -8.86 4.25 -13.59
N ARG A 185 -8.88 4.81 -12.38
CA ARG A 185 -8.33 6.14 -12.08
C ARG A 185 -6.85 6.25 -12.50
N ILE A 186 -6.04 5.22 -12.24
CA ILE A 186 -4.62 5.21 -12.63
C ILE A 186 -4.46 5.23 -14.16
N CYS A 187 -5.27 4.44 -14.87
CA CYS A 187 -5.28 4.46 -16.34
C CYS A 187 -5.71 5.82 -16.88
N ASP A 188 -6.79 6.39 -16.34
CA ASP A 188 -7.30 7.68 -16.75
C ASP A 188 -6.29 8.80 -16.50
N MET A 189 -5.56 8.76 -15.37
CA MET A 189 -4.47 9.67 -15.09
C MET A 189 -3.34 9.57 -16.12
N PHE A 190 -2.92 8.35 -16.49
CA PHE A 190 -1.89 8.16 -17.51
C PHE A 190 -2.35 8.69 -18.88
N LEU A 191 -3.57 8.33 -19.31
CA LEU A 191 -4.13 8.76 -20.59
C LEU A 191 -4.38 10.27 -20.66
N ALA A 192 -4.72 10.90 -19.53
CA ALA A 192 -4.87 12.35 -19.46
C ALA A 192 -3.54 13.10 -19.63
N LEU A 193 -2.42 12.47 -19.25
CA LEU A 193 -1.08 13.04 -19.37
C LEU A 193 -0.47 12.78 -20.76
N ASP A 194 -0.68 11.61 -21.36
CA ASP A 194 -0.18 11.22 -22.69
C ASP A 194 -0.91 11.98 -23.81
N LYS A 195 -0.49 13.23 -24.09
CA LYS A 195 -1.20 14.13 -25.01
C LYS A 195 -1.01 13.74 -26.47
N ASP A 196 0.13 13.18 -26.81
CA ASP A 196 0.43 12.72 -28.16
C ASP A 196 -0.03 11.28 -28.43
N MET A 197 -0.53 10.60 -27.39
CA MET A 197 -1.06 9.23 -27.42
C MET A 197 -0.03 8.22 -27.92
N ASN A 198 1.25 8.43 -27.59
CA ASN A 198 2.35 7.55 -28.01
C ASN A 198 2.53 6.33 -27.08
N GLY A 199 1.82 6.28 -25.95
CA GLY A 199 1.87 5.22 -24.95
C GLY A 199 2.98 5.35 -23.91
N THR A 200 3.65 6.50 -23.86
CA THR A 200 4.69 6.87 -22.89
C THR A 200 4.56 8.34 -22.50
N LEU A 201 5.11 8.73 -21.35
CA LEU A 201 5.07 10.10 -20.87
C LEU A 201 6.44 10.77 -20.99
N SER A 202 6.44 11.91 -21.65
CA SER A 202 7.56 12.84 -21.65
C SER A 202 7.64 13.60 -20.33
N LYS A 203 8.78 14.24 -20.07
CA LYS A 203 8.96 15.13 -18.91
C LYS A 203 7.93 16.25 -18.88
N GLN A 204 7.59 16.81 -20.04
CA GLN A 204 6.65 17.93 -20.12
C GLN A 204 5.24 17.49 -19.77
N GLU A 205 4.85 16.29 -20.17
CA GLU A 205 3.55 15.71 -19.82
C GLU A 205 3.48 15.40 -18.33
N LEU A 206 4.51 14.76 -17.76
CA LEU A 206 4.52 14.44 -16.33
C LEU A 206 4.49 15.68 -15.42
N LYS A 207 4.97 16.84 -15.90
CA LYS A 207 4.85 18.12 -15.17
C LYS A 207 3.41 18.56 -14.94
N GLU A 208 2.43 18.09 -15.72
CA GLU A 208 1.01 18.36 -15.49
C GLU A 208 0.41 17.45 -14.40
N TYR A 209 1.15 16.43 -13.95
CA TYR A 209 0.69 15.52 -12.90
C TYR A 209 0.28 16.30 -11.65
N ALA A 210 -0.94 16.02 -11.18
CA ALA A 210 -1.51 16.60 -9.98
C ALA A 210 -1.42 18.15 -9.99
N ASP A 211 -1.88 18.74 -11.10
CA ASP A 211 -1.94 20.18 -11.37
C ASP A 211 -0.57 20.88 -11.33
N GLY A 212 0.50 20.13 -11.59
CA GLY A 212 1.87 20.64 -11.63
C GLY A 212 2.37 21.16 -10.29
N THR A 213 1.92 20.56 -9.20
CA THR A 213 2.33 20.90 -7.83
C THR A 213 3.71 20.33 -7.46
N LEU A 214 4.13 19.28 -8.15
CA LEU A 214 5.47 18.70 -8.02
C LEU A 214 6.55 19.65 -8.57
N THR A 215 7.72 19.67 -7.93
CA THR A 215 8.84 20.53 -8.34
C THR A 215 9.52 20.03 -9.62
N GLU A 216 10.06 20.97 -10.40
CA GLU A 216 10.76 20.63 -11.64
C GLU A 216 12.00 19.78 -11.37
N ILE A 217 12.80 20.12 -10.35
CA ILE A 217 13.95 19.30 -9.93
C ILE A 217 13.53 17.87 -9.59
N PHE A 218 12.39 17.64 -8.94
CA PHE A 218 11.93 16.29 -8.63
C PHE A 218 11.58 15.51 -9.90
N ILE A 219 10.81 16.10 -10.82
CA ILE A 219 10.44 15.47 -12.09
C ILE A 219 11.70 15.12 -12.92
N GLU A 220 12.67 16.02 -12.99
CA GLU A 220 13.96 15.76 -13.63
C GLU A 220 14.66 14.53 -13.03
N ARG A 221 14.71 14.46 -11.70
CA ARG A 221 15.33 13.36 -10.96
C ARG A 221 14.58 12.04 -11.10
N VAL A 222 13.24 12.05 -11.20
CA VAL A 222 12.44 10.84 -11.50
C VAL A 222 12.87 10.22 -12.83
N PHE A 223 13.00 11.04 -13.87
CA PHE A 223 13.47 10.56 -15.16
C PHE A 223 14.93 10.10 -15.13
N ASP A 224 15.77 10.75 -14.31
CA ASP A 224 17.18 10.36 -14.20
C ASP A 224 17.39 9.03 -13.49
N GLU A 225 16.63 8.77 -12.43
CA GLU A 225 16.81 7.60 -11.56
C GLU A 225 15.95 6.41 -11.95
N HIS A 226 14.73 6.65 -12.42
CA HIS A 226 13.72 5.58 -12.56
C HIS A 226 13.31 5.32 -14.00
N VAL A 227 13.50 6.29 -14.90
CA VAL A 227 13.17 6.10 -16.33
C VAL A 227 14.41 5.65 -17.12
N ARG A 228 14.30 4.46 -17.73
CA ARG A 228 15.39 3.88 -18.54
C ARG A 228 15.60 4.69 -19.81
N ARG A 229 16.87 4.79 -20.25
CA ARG A 229 17.19 5.35 -21.57
C ARG A 229 16.82 4.36 -22.67
N CYS A 230 15.83 4.71 -23.49
CA CYS A 230 15.57 4.00 -24.74
C CYS A 230 16.58 4.42 -25.82
N LYS A 231 17.32 3.46 -26.39
CA LYS A 231 18.23 3.67 -27.53
C LYS A 231 17.51 3.53 -28.87
N ILE A 232 16.33 4.11 -29.02
CA ILE A 232 15.58 4.04 -30.28
C ILE A 232 15.58 5.43 -30.91
N GLY A 233 16.61 5.70 -31.71
CA GLY A 233 16.72 6.93 -32.51
C GLY A 233 17.82 7.90 -32.07
N ALA A 234 18.10 8.89 -32.93
CA ALA A 234 19.17 9.88 -32.79
C ALA A 234 18.88 10.99 -31.74
N GLY A 235 17.85 10.81 -30.92
CA GLY A 235 17.51 11.66 -29.77
C GLY A 235 17.52 10.84 -28.49
N SER A 236 18.31 11.25 -27.50
CA SER A 236 18.36 10.60 -26.18
C SER A 236 17.25 11.13 -25.27
N ASN A 237 15.99 11.12 -25.72
CA ASN A 237 14.88 11.42 -24.81
C ASN A 237 14.56 10.19 -23.97
N ARG A 238 14.43 10.42 -22.66
CA ARG A 238 13.91 9.42 -21.74
C ARG A 238 12.40 9.57 -21.74
N GLU A 239 11.69 8.48 -22.02
CA GLU A 239 10.22 8.42 -22.03
C GLU A 239 9.78 7.43 -20.95
N MET A 240 8.81 7.82 -20.13
CA MET A 240 8.29 7.02 -19.02
C MET A 240 7.19 6.08 -19.54
N ASP A 241 7.43 4.77 -19.48
CA ASP A 241 6.39 3.79 -19.80
C ASP A 241 5.37 3.64 -18.65
N PHE A 242 4.26 2.96 -18.94
CA PHE A 242 3.20 2.74 -17.98
C PHE A 242 3.67 2.04 -16.69
N ASP A 243 4.59 1.08 -16.78
CA ASP A 243 5.13 0.40 -15.59
C ASP A 243 5.96 1.35 -14.72
N SER A 244 6.79 2.20 -15.32
CA SER A 244 7.54 3.24 -14.60
C SER A 244 6.59 4.28 -13.98
N PHE A 245 5.47 4.58 -14.64
CA PHE A 245 4.43 5.44 -14.08
C PHE A 245 3.71 4.80 -12.89
N LEU A 246 3.46 3.49 -12.91
CA LEU A 246 2.91 2.77 -11.75
C LEU A 246 3.84 2.85 -10.54
N ASP A 247 5.15 2.62 -10.74
CA ASP A 247 6.17 2.80 -9.70
C ASP A 247 6.14 4.23 -9.13
N PHE A 248 6.00 5.24 -9.98
CA PHE A 248 5.93 6.65 -9.60
C PHE A 248 4.69 6.97 -8.74
N VAL A 249 3.50 6.54 -9.17
CA VAL A 249 2.25 6.77 -8.43
C VAL A 249 2.28 6.01 -7.10
N LEU A 250 2.69 4.75 -7.09
CA LEU A 250 2.81 3.94 -5.87
C LEU A 250 3.76 4.59 -4.86
N ALA A 251 4.90 5.14 -5.30
CA ALA A 251 5.82 5.82 -4.41
C ALA A 251 5.25 7.11 -3.82
N LEU A 252 4.53 7.91 -4.61
CA LEU A 252 3.92 9.15 -4.15
C LEU A 252 2.75 8.92 -3.20
N GLU A 253 1.99 7.85 -3.35
CA GLU A 253 0.86 7.58 -2.45
C GLU A 253 1.27 6.80 -1.19
N ASN A 254 2.47 6.20 -1.18
CA ASN A 254 2.96 5.38 -0.08
C ASN A 254 4.28 5.92 0.49
N LYS A 255 4.40 7.25 0.65
CA LYS A 255 5.63 7.96 1.08
C LYS A 255 6.14 7.50 2.45
N ASP A 256 5.25 7.02 3.31
CA ASP A 256 5.57 6.55 4.67
C ASP A 256 6.03 5.08 4.72
N THR A 257 5.92 4.36 3.62
CA THR A 257 6.42 2.99 3.51
C THR A 257 7.91 2.98 3.17
N PRO A 258 8.67 1.95 3.60
CA PRO A 258 10.07 1.83 3.24
C PRO A 258 10.32 1.85 1.72
N GLU A 259 9.44 1.22 0.95
CA GLU A 259 9.53 1.10 -0.50
C GLU A 259 9.30 2.46 -1.19
N GLY A 260 8.23 3.17 -0.83
CA GLY A 260 7.94 4.52 -1.34
C GLY A 260 9.03 5.52 -0.98
N LEU A 261 9.45 5.54 0.28
CA LEU A 261 10.51 6.45 0.73
C LEU A 261 11.87 6.14 0.07
N THR A 262 12.19 4.86 -0.15
CA THR A 262 13.41 4.46 -0.88
C THR A 262 13.38 4.94 -2.33
N TYR A 263 12.23 4.87 -2.99
CA TYR A 263 12.05 5.40 -4.36
C TYR A 263 12.31 6.91 -4.38
N LEU A 264 11.67 7.66 -3.47
CA LEU A 264 11.78 9.12 -3.39
C LEU A 264 13.19 9.55 -3.01
N PHE A 265 13.85 8.87 -2.08
CA PHE A 265 15.20 9.20 -1.63
C PHE A 265 16.23 9.18 -2.76
N ARG A 266 16.10 8.27 -3.74
CA ARG A 266 16.98 8.27 -4.92
C ARG A 266 16.86 9.56 -5.72
N CYS A 267 15.64 10.10 -5.82
CA CYS A 267 15.41 11.38 -6.48
C CYS A 267 15.99 12.55 -5.66
N LEU A 268 15.83 12.51 -4.32
CA LEU A 268 16.33 13.54 -3.41
C LEU A 268 17.87 13.58 -3.33
N ASP A 269 18.54 12.43 -3.44
CA ASP A 269 20.01 12.34 -3.44
C ASP A 269 20.57 12.81 -4.79
N LEU A 270 20.60 14.14 -4.96
CA LEU A 270 21.02 14.84 -6.19
C LEU A 270 22.40 14.41 -6.68
N ASN A 271 23.27 13.96 -5.77
CA ASN A 271 24.66 13.63 -6.03
C ASN A 271 24.95 12.12 -6.00
N GLY A 272 23.95 11.26 -5.72
CA GLY A 272 24.10 9.81 -5.64
C GLY A 272 25.09 9.35 -4.56
N ARG A 273 25.19 10.09 -3.44
CA ARG A 273 26.17 9.84 -2.36
C ARG A 273 25.64 8.90 -1.26
N GLY A 274 24.34 8.64 -1.26
CA GLY A 274 23.61 7.94 -0.20
C GLY A 274 23.19 8.84 0.98
N PHE A 275 23.33 10.17 0.86
CA PHE A 275 22.97 11.12 1.91
C PHE A 275 22.67 12.52 1.37
N LEU A 276 21.80 13.25 2.06
CA LEU A 276 21.45 14.64 1.83
C LEU A 276 22.24 15.55 2.78
N THR A 277 22.74 16.64 2.26
CA THR A 277 23.40 17.73 3.01
C THR A 277 22.51 18.95 3.06
N THR A 278 22.87 19.94 3.88
CA THR A 278 22.21 21.25 3.91
C THR A 278 22.09 21.89 2.52
N ALA A 279 23.11 21.75 1.67
CA ALA A 279 23.08 22.28 0.32
C ALA A 279 22.09 21.55 -0.61
N ASP A 280 21.91 20.24 -0.44
CA ASP A 280 20.93 19.47 -1.21
C ASP A 280 19.51 19.89 -0.81
N ILE A 281 19.24 19.97 0.50
CA ILE A 281 17.94 20.40 1.04
C ILE A 281 17.59 21.81 0.58
N HIS A 282 18.53 22.76 0.67
CA HIS A 282 18.34 24.12 0.17
C HIS A 282 18.04 24.14 -1.34
N SER A 283 18.72 23.30 -2.13
CA SER A 283 18.52 23.26 -3.59
C SER A 283 17.15 22.70 -3.98
N LEU A 284 16.70 21.66 -3.28
CA LEU A 284 15.37 21.06 -3.46
C LEU A 284 14.27 22.03 -3.02
N PHE A 285 14.42 22.61 -1.83
CA PHE A 285 13.40 23.47 -1.24
C PHE A 285 13.26 24.81 -1.96
N ARG A 286 14.31 25.33 -2.61
CA ARG A 286 14.21 26.55 -3.42
C ARG A 286 13.11 26.45 -4.49
N ASP A 287 12.96 25.29 -5.13
CA ASP A 287 11.95 25.09 -6.17
C ASP A 287 10.54 24.99 -5.58
N VAL A 288 10.42 24.41 -4.37
CA VAL A 288 9.17 24.42 -3.58
C VAL A 288 8.79 25.85 -3.19
N HIS A 289 9.76 26.62 -2.69
CA HIS A 289 9.61 28.02 -2.32
C HIS A 289 9.16 28.88 -3.51
N GLN A 290 9.74 28.68 -4.69
CA GLN A 290 9.32 29.40 -5.90
C GLN A 290 7.83 29.16 -6.20
N LYS A 291 7.38 27.90 -6.18
CA LYS A 291 5.95 27.56 -6.37
C LYS A 291 5.06 28.10 -5.25
N TRP A 292 5.55 28.12 -4.02
CA TRP A 292 4.86 28.66 -2.86
C TRP A 292 4.53 30.16 -3.04
N ILE A 293 5.51 30.95 -3.47
CA ILE A 293 5.35 32.38 -3.76
C ILE A 293 4.47 32.61 -4.99
N GLU A 294 4.61 31.82 -6.05
CA GLU A 294 3.72 31.87 -7.23
C GLU A 294 2.26 31.58 -6.87
N GLY A 295 2.02 30.75 -5.86
CA GLY A 295 0.70 30.50 -5.27
C GLY A 295 0.14 31.66 -4.44
N GLY A 296 0.90 32.76 -4.26
CA GLY A 296 0.50 33.94 -3.51
C GLY A 296 0.67 33.84 -2.00
N ASN A 297 1.45 32.87 -1.53
CA ASN A 297 1.75 32.72 -0.10
C ASN A 297 2.84 33.69 0.39
N TYR A 298 3.05 33.73 1.69
CA TYR A 298 4.02 34.62 2.34
C TYR A 298 5.47 34.14 2.16
N GLU A 299 6.44 35.05 2.34
CA GLU A 299 7.87 34.72 2.23
C GLU A 299 8.32 33.84 3.41
N LEU A 300 9.02 32.75 3.12
CA LEU A 300 9.52 31.80 4.12
C LEU A 300 11.01 32.02 4.39
N CYS A 301 11.43 31.74 5.63
CA CYS A 301 12.85 31.61 5.95
C CYS A 301 13.30 30.18 5.63
N ILE A 302 14.07 30.00 4.56
CA ILE A 302 14.54 28.67 4.12
C ILE A 302 15.41 28.02 5.21
N GLU A 303 16.17 28.81 5.96
CA GLU A 303 16.97 28.34 7.08
C GLU A 303 16.13 27.75 8.21
N ASP A 304 14.95 28.31 8.49
CA ASP A 304 14.06 27.79 9.54
C ASP A 304 13.44 26.46 9.11
N VAL A 305 13.00 26.34 7.85
CA VAL A 305 12.48 25.07 7.29
C VAL A 305 13.57 23.99 7.28
N ARG A 306 14.81 24.37 6.97
CA ARG A 306 15.95 23.46 7.10
C ARG A 306 16.08 22.98 8.54
N ASP A 307 16.10 23.88 9.52
CA ASP A 307 16.29 23.50 10.93
C ASP A 307 15.15 22.61 11.43
N GLU A 308 13.91 22.87 10.99
CA GLU A 308 12.76 22.01 11.26
C GLU A 308 12.95 20.59 10.68
N ILE A 309 13.42 20.45 9.44
CA ILE A 309 13.72 19.14 8.85
C ILE A 309 14.79 18.40 9.68
N TRP A 310 15.83 19.08 10.16
CA TRP A 310 16.85 18.47 11.02
C TRP A 310 16.28 18.04 12.37
N ASP A 311 15.38 18.83 12.95
CA ASP A 311 14.71 18.51 14.21
C ASP A 311 13.70 17.36 14.06
N MET A 312 13.05 17.22 12.91
CA MET A 312 12.20 16.08 12.58
C MET A 312 13.01 14.79 12.42
N VAL A 313 14.12 14.84 11.68
CA VAL A 313 14.90 13.66 11.31
C VAL A 313 15.83 13.20 12.44
N LYS A 314 16.45 14.15 13.15
CA LYS A 314 17.48 13.91 14.17
C LYS A 314 18.56 12.93 13.68
N PRO A 315 19.27 13.26 12.58
CA PRO A 315 20.18 12.33 11.93
C PRO A 315 21.32 11.91 12.86
N ALA A 316 21.82 10.70 12.66
CA ALA A 316 22.96 10.19 13.44
C ALA A 316 24.24 11.02 13.22
N ASP A 317 24.45 11.54 12.01
CA ASP A 317 25.48 12.54 11.69
C ASP A 317 24.82 13.91 11.50
N PRO A 318 25.14 14.93 12.32
CA PRO A 318 24.53 16.26 12.22
C PRO A 318 24.68 16.93 10.85
N LEU A 319 25.64 16.50 10.01
CA LEU A 319 25.91 17.10 8.71
C LEU A 319 25.18 16.41 7.55
N ARG A 320 24.55 15.26 7.78
CA ARG A 320 24.05 14.38 6.71
C ARG A 320 22.81 13.62 7.11
N ILE A 321 21.79 13.64 6.26
CA ILE A 321 20.57 12.82 6.39
C ILE A 321 20.67 11.64 5.43
N THR A 322 20.66 10.42 5.94
CA THR A 322 20.62 9.19 5.14
C THR A 322 19.19 8.67 4.99
N LEU A 323 18.98 7.72 4.06
CA LEU A 323 17.72 6.97 3.99
C LEU A 323 17.40 6.26 5.31
N ALA A 324 18.42 5.75 6.01
CA ALA A 324 18.23 5.08 7.29
C ALA A 324 17.69 6.04 8.36
N ASP A 325 18.16 7.29 8.37
CA ASP A 325 17.65 8.32 9.29
C ASP A 325 16.17 8.64 8.98
N LEU A 326 15.81 8.82 7.71
CA LEU A 326 14.43 9.10 7.29
C LEU A 326 13.46 7.95 7.60
N LEU A 327 13.91 6.70 7.48
CA LEU A 327 13.11 5.52 7.85
C LEU A 327 12.95 5.39 9.37
N ALA A 328 13.97 5.78 10.13
CA ALA A 328 13.98 5.68 11.59
C ALA A 328 13.12 6.77 12.25
N CYS A 329 13.09 7.99 11.71
CA CYS A 329 12.42 9.13 12.33
C CYS A 329 10.89 9.08 12.27
N LYS A 330 10.30 8.18 11.47
CA LYS A 330 8.84 8.06 11.25
C LYS A 330 8.16 9.30 10.66
N GLN A 331 8.95 10.27 10.21
CA GLN A 331 8.52 11.49 9.53
C GLN A 331 9.13 11.62 8.13
N GLY A 332 9.77 10.54 7.64
CA GLY A 332 10.46 10.55 6.35
C GLY A 332 9.55 10.85 5.17
N GLY A 333 8.31 10.35 5.17
CA GLY A 333 7.31 10.66 4.14
C GLY A 333 6.94 12.15 4.13
N THR A 334 6.72 12.75 5.30
CA THR A 334 6.50 14.19 5.45
C THR A 334 7.67 15.01 4.90
N VAL A 335 8.91 14.68 5.31
CA VAL A 335 10.12 15.37 4.82
C VAL A 335 10.26 15.23 3.31
N ALA A 336 10.05 14.04 2.76
CA ALA A 336 10.09 13.84 1.31
C ALA A 336 9.02 14.67 0.61
N SER A 337 7.79 14.71 1.15
CA SER A 337 6.68 15.50 0.62
C SER A 337 7.00 16.99 0.60
N MET A 338 7.55 17.54 1.69
CA MET A 338 7.96 18.95 1.80
C MET A 338 9.00 19.35 0.75
N LEU A 339 9.84 18.42 0.29
CA LEU A 339 10.95 18.69 -0.63
C LEU A 339 10.59 18.51 -2.11
N ILE A 340 9.48 17.82 -2.42
CA ILE A 340 9.10 17.47 -3.80
C ILE A 340 7.79 18.11 -4.26
N ASP A 341 6.92 18.54 -3.34
CA ASP A 341 5.55 18.97 -3.64
C ASP A 341 5.18 20.21 -2.81
N VAL A 342 4.74 21.29 -3.49
CA VAL A 342 4.27 22.51 -2.82
C VAL A 342 3.02 22.27 -1.97
N ARG A 343 2.13 21.35 -2.37
CA ARG A 343 0.98 20.95 -1.54
C ARG A 343 1.42 20.14 -0.33
N GLY A 344 2.45 19.30 -0.52
CA GLY A 344 3.08 18.57 0.55
C GLY A 344 3.65 19.49 1.63
N PHE A 345 4.32 20.57 1.21
CA PHE A 345 4.79 21.60 2.13
C PHE A 345 3.64 22.38 2.78
N TRP A 346 2.63 22.79 2.00
CA TRP A 346 1.46 23.51 2.51
C TRP A 346 0.72 22.75 3.61
N ALA A 347 0.51 21.44 3.43
CA ALA A 347 -0.13 20.60 4.43
C ALA A 347 0.68 20.53 5.74
N HIS A 348 2.01 20.54 5.64
CA HIS A 348 2.90 20.54 6.81
C HIS A 348 2.93 21.88 7.52
N ASP A 349 2.94 22.99 6.78
CA ASP A 349 2.90 24.36 7.33
C ASP A 349 1.57 24.64 8.06
N ASN A 350 0.46 24.15 7.51
CA ASN A 350 -0.88 24.34 8.07
C ASN A 350 -1.37 23.22 8.98
N ARG A 351 -0.50 22.29 9.38
CA ARG A 351 -0.86 21.09 10.15
C ARG A 351 -1.63 21.40 11.45
N GLU A 352 -1.31 22.51 12.12
CA GLU A 352 -1.96 22.89 13.38
C GLU A 352 -3.42 23.34 13.19
N ASN A 353 -3.73 23.94 12.03
CA ASN A 353 -5.10 24.34 11.69
C ASN A 353 -5.94 23.13 11.28
N LEU A 354 -5.36 22.24 10.45
CA LEU A 354 -6.02 21.01 10.02
C LEU A 354 -6.41 20.12 11.22
N LEU A 355 -5.52 20.01 12.22
CA LEU A 355 -5.80 19.28 13.47
C LEU A 355 -6.92 19.89 14.31
N GLN A 356 -7.18 21.21 14.18
CA GLN A 356 -8.28 21.88 14.88
C GLN A 356 -9.62 21.62 14.18
N GLU A 357 -9.62 21.63 12.84
CA GLU A 357 -10.82 21.34 12.03
C GLU A 357 -11.30 19.90 12.20
N GLU A 358 -10.40 18.92 12.34
CA GLU A 358 -10.77 17.52 12.64
C GLU A 358 -11.32 17.32 14.07
N GLY A 359 -11.08 18.27 14.98
CA GLY A 359 -11.47 18.19 16.39
C GLY A 359 -12.81 18.86 16.73
N GLU A 360 -13.39 19.65 15.83
CA GLU A 360 -14.70 20.27 16.02
C GLU A 360 -15.79 19.32 15.49
N PRO A 361 -16.61 18.67 16.37
CA PRO A 361 -17.78 17.98 15.88
C PRO A 361 -18.69 19.00 15.20
N GLU A 362 -19.11 18.72 13.97
CA GLU A 362 -20.13 19.50 13.26
C GLU A 362 -21.33 19.66 14.20
N GLU A 363 -21.53 20.88 14.74
CA GLU A 363 -22.77 21.25 15.40
C GLU A 363 -23.85 21.25 14.31
N GLU A 364 -24.55 20.13 14.15
CA GLU A 364 -25.75 20.02 13.32
C GLU A 364 -26.74 21.13 13.70
N SER A 365 -26.93 22.08 12.78
CA SER A 365 -27.94 23.14 12.85
C SER A 365 -29.19 22.80 12.06
#